data_AF-D6A903-F1
#
_entry.id   AF-D6A903-F1
#
_cell.length_a   1.000
_cell.length_b   1.000
_cell.length_c   1.000
_cell.angle_alpha   90.00
_cell.angle_beta   90.00
_cell.angle_gamma   90.00
#
_symmetry.space_group_name_H-M   'P 1'
#
loop_
_entity.id
_entity.type
_entity.pdbx_description
1 polymer ?
#
loop_
_entity_poly.entity_id
_entity_poly.type
_entity_poly.pdbx_seq_one_letter_code
_entity_poly.pdbx_strand_id
1 'polypeptide(L)'
;MPPAGAGARAAGPAGGGTFGCRGVPGLGSFRPMAGRRVTPSIEGAEPERAMREFTDWVREAAAGAQPVMCGYPAPYDWTFPYGYLIRFTGSSPFGHSGCLDMKTLYATKAGLPLRAVAKGTMPREPLSRRRHTHHALDDAIEQAELFANLMAWPGPSHRP
;
A
#
# COMPACT_ATOMS: atom_id res chain seq x y z
N MET A 1 -23.31 -36.53 -43.31
CA MET A 1 -21.92 -36.13 -43.58
C MET A 1 -21.91 -34.78 -44.30
N PRO A 2 -21.56 -33.68 -43.62
CA PRO A 2 -21.02 -32.48 -44.23
C PRO A 2 -19.52 -32.31 -43.91
N PRO A 3 -18.76 -31.53 -44.73
CA PRO A 3 -17.31 -31.40 -44.60
C PRO A 3 -16.87 -30.22 -43.70
N ALA A 4 -15.59 -30.28 -43.36
CA ALA A 4 -14.85 -29.39 -42.47
C ALA A 4 -14.60 -27.99 -43.04
N GLY A 5 -14.63 -26.98 -42.16
CA GLY A 5 -14.14 -25.62 -42.38
C GLY A 5 -13.61 -25.05 -41.08
N ALA A 6 -12.31 -24.74 -41.05
CA ALA A 6 -11.51 -24.46 -39.87
C ALA A 6 -11.81 -23.08 -39.24
N GLY A 7 -12.09 -23.06 -37.94
CA GLY A 7 -12.13 -21.86 -37.12
C GLY A 7 -10.73 -21.47 -36.63
N ALA A 8 -10.31 -20.24 -36.93
CA ALA A 8 -9.11 -19.65 -36.37
C ALA A 8 -9.30 -19.45 -34.85
N ARG A 9 -8.49 -20.15 -34.05
CA ARG A 9 -8.33 -19.87 -32.61
C ARG A 9 -7.30 -18.77 -32.43
N ALA A 10 -7.72 -17.61 -31.93
CA ALA A 10 -6.81 -16.62 -31.40
C ALA A 10 -6.19 -17.16 -30.09
N ALA A 11 -4.86 -17.19 -30.06
CA ALA A 11 -4.07 -17.51 -28.88
C ALA A 11 -4.23 -16.39 -27.84
N GLY A 12 -4.71 -16.74 -26.65
CA GLY A 12 -4.67 -15.85 -25.49
C GLY A 12 -3.24 -15.76 -24.93
N PRO A 13 -2.77 -14.60 -24.46
CA PRO A 13 -1.45 -14.50 -23.88
C PRO A 13 -1.43 -15.20 -22.52
N ALA A 14 -0.44 -16.08 -22.37
CA ALA A 14 0.00 -16.61 -21.10
C ALA A 14 0.72 -15.52 -20.30
N GLY A 15 0.47 -15.46 -18.99
CA GLY A 15 1.30 -14.72 -18.03
C GLY A 15 0.56 -13.65 -17.24
N GLY A 16 0.42 -13.87 -15.93
CA GLY A 16 -0.08 -12.88 -14.98
C GLY A 16 -0.41 -13.53 -13.64
N GLY A 17 0.53 -13.48 -12.69
CA GLY A 17 0.51 -14.26 -11.46
C GLY A 17 -0.72 -14.07 -10.59
N THR A 18 -1.25 -15.19 -10.09
CA THR A 18 -2.23 -15.28 -9.03
C THR A 18 -1.57 -14.93 -7.69
N PHE A 19 -1.94 -13.80 -7.09
CA PHE A 19 -1.80 -13.59 -5.64
C PHE A 19 -3.19 -13.63 -5.03
N GLY A 20 -3.54 -14.78 -4.46
CA GLY A 20 -4.77 -14.97 -3.68
C GLY A 20 -4.43 -15.04 -2.19
N CYS A 21 -4.81 -14.02 -1.44
CA CYS A 21 -4.95 -14.15 0.01
C CYS A 21 -6.42 -14.44 0.31
N ARG A 22 -6.70 -15.63 0.86
CA ARG A 22 -8.01 -15.99 1.40
C ARG A 22 -8.41 -15.00 2.50
N GLY A 23 -9.68 -14.60 2.48
CA GLY A 23 -10.22 -13.53 3.30
C GLY A 23 -10.12 -13.78 4.80
N VAL A 24 -9.74 -12.73 5.52
CA VAL A 24 -10.00 -12.59 6.96
C VAL A 24 -11.41 -12.01 7.09
N PRO A 25 -12.35 -12.64 7.82
CA PRO A 25 -13.67 -12.06 8.04
C PRO A 25 -13.54 -10.82 8.90
N GLY A 26 -14.07 -9.67 8.43
CA GLY A 26 -14.26 -8.47 9.26
C GLY A 26 -13.54 -7.21 8.83
N LEU A 27 -12.60 -7.27 7.89
CA LEU A 27 -12.05 -6.09 7.20
C LEU A 27 -12.22 -6.29 5.70
N GLY A 28 -12.73 -5.28 5.01
CA GLY A 28 -12.90 -5.28 3.55
C GLY A 28 -11.63 -5.76 2.83
N SER A 29 -11.80 -6.38 1.66
CA SER A 29 -10.72 -6.95 0.86
C SER A 29 -9.57 -5.94 0.68
N PHE A 30 -8.47 -6.15 1.42
CA PHE A 30 -7.26 -5.38 1.21
C PHE A 30 -6.68 -5.75 -0.15
N ARG A 31 -6.64 -4.77 -1.07
CA ARG A 31 -5.97 -4.88 -2.36
C ARG A 31 -4.66 -4.11 -2.27
N PRO A 32 -3.49 -4.78 -2.22
CA PRO A 32 -2.21 -4.09 -2.30
C PRO A 32 -2.08 -3.41 -3.67
N MET A 33 -1.68 -2.14 -3.66
CA MET A 33 -1.55 -1.32 -4.86
C MET A 33 -0.16 -1.49 -5.45
N ALA A 34 -0.07 -1.98 -6.69
CA ALA A 34 1.19 -2.00 -7.44
C ALA A 34 1.51 -0.56 -7.92
N GLY A 35 2.68 -0.04 -7.55
CA GLY A 35 3.12 1.30 -7.94
C GLY A 35 3.45 1.41 -9.42
N ARG A 36 3.09 2.52 -10.06
CA ARG A 36 3.63 2.90 -11.37
C ARG A 36 5.11 3.25 -11.17
N ARG A 37 6.02 2.60 -11.91
CA ARG A 37 7.46 2.92 -11.85
C ARG A 37 7.67 4.31 -12.45
N VAL A 38 8.04 5.28 -11.61
CA VAL A 38 8.51 6.60 -12.06
C VAL A 38 10.03 6.57 -12.06
N THR A 39 10.65 6.96 -13.17
CA THR A 39 12.11 7.15 -13.23
C THR A 39 12.49 8.39 -12.41
N PRO A 40 13.44 8.29 -11.46
CA PRO A 40 13.94 9.47 -10.76
C PRO A 40 14.53 10.46 -11.76
N SER A 41 14.05 11.71 -11.72
CA SER A 41 14.64 12.83 -12.45
C SER A 41 15.40 13.70 -11.47
N ILE A 42 16.54 14.24 -11.90
CA ILE A 42 17.32 15.23 -11.12
C ILE A 42 16.54 16.54 -11.02
N GLU A 43 15.76 16.85 -12.06
CA GLU A 43 14.79 17.94 -12.12
C GLU A 43 13.42 17.35 -11.81
N GLY A 44 12.99 17.40 -10.55
CA GLY A 44 11.66 16.94 -10.15
C GLY A 44 10.55 17.63 -10.97
N ALA A 45 9.38 17.01 -11.06
CA ALA A 45 8.23 17.65 -11.71
C ALA A 45 7.72 18.85 -10.89
N GLU A 46 7.09 19.81 -11.58
CA GLU A 46 6.37 20.90 -10.91
C GLU A 46 5.40 20.35 -9.86
N PRO A 47 5.44 20.83 -8.60
CA PRO A 47 4.68 20.23 -7.50
C PRO A 47 3.18 20.13 -7.79
N GLU A 48 2.61 21.13 -8.46
CA GLU A 48 1.21 21.16 -8.83
C GLU A 48 0.84 20.06 -9.84
N ARG A 49 1.71 19.85 -10.83
CA ARG A 49 1.56 18.77 -11.81
C ARG A 49 1.70 17.41 -11.12
N ALA A 50 2.71 17.24 -10.28
CA ALA A 50 2.95 16.00 -9.55
C ALA A 50 1.77 15.62 -8.64
N MET A 51 1.19 16.58 -7.92
CA MET A 51 0.05 16.30 -7.02
C MET A 51 -1.24 15.98 -7.76
N ARG A 52 -1.47 16.58 -8.93
CA ARG A 52 -2.59 16.19 -9.82
C ARG A 52 -2.44 14.77 -10.33
N GLU A 53 -1.28 14.46 -10.91
CA GLU A 53 -0.99 13.11 -11.42
C GLU A 53 -1.10 12.05 -10.32
N PHE A 54 -0.61 12.36 -9.12
CA PHE A 54 -0.76 11.51 -7.95
C PHE A 54 -2.24 11.32 -7.56
N THR A 55 -3.04 12.39 -7.53
CA THR A 55 -4.48 12.31 -7.20
C THR A 55 -5.25 11.45 -8.20
N ASP A 56 -4.99 11.64 -9.49
CA ASP A 56 -5.64 10.86 -10.55
C ASP A 56 -5.25 9.39 -10.46
N TRP A 57 -3.96 9.11 -10.24
CA TRP A 57 -3.49 7.76 -10.01
C TRP A 57 -4.17 7.12 -8.79
N VAL A 58 -4.25 7.79 -7.64
CA VAL A 58 -4.93 7.25 -6.45
C VAL A 58 -6.38 6.90 -6.75
N ARG A 59 -7.11 7.76 -7.47
CA ARG A 59 -8.53 7.56 -7.80
C ARG A 59 -8.74 6.38 -8.77
N GLU A 60 -7.94 6.32 -9.83
CA GLU A 60 -7.95 5.19 -10.78
C GLU A 60 -7.72 3.88 -10.03
N ALA A 61 -6.68 3.89 -9.20
CA ALA A 61 -6.19 2.70 -8.57
C ALA A 61 -7.11 2.23 -7.42
N ALA A 62 -7.82 3.16 -6.76
CA ALA A 62 -8.89 2.83 -5.80
C ALA A 62 -10.11 2.17 -6.44
N ALA A 63 -10.28 2.25 -7.76
CA ALA A 63 -11.36 1.60 -8.51
C ALA A 63 -12.77 1.84 -7.92
N GLY A 64 -13.04 3.09 -7.52
CA GLY A 64 -14.32 3.52 -6.94
C GLY A 64 -14.47 3.28 -5.43
N ALA A 65 -13.49 2.65 -4.77
CA ALA A 65 -13.44 2.56 -3.31
C ALA A 65 -12.84 3.83 -2.67
N GLN A 66 -13.05 4.02 -1.37
CA GLN A 66 -12.39 5.08 -0.61
C GLN A 66 -10.93 4.68 -0.33
N PRO A 67 -9.93 5.41 -0.84
CA PRO A 67 -8.53 5.10 -0.58
C PRO A 67 -8.15 5.47 0.86
N VAL A 68 -7.22 4.70 1.44
CA VAL A 68 -6.63 4.94 2.75
C VAL A 68 -5.11 4.94 2.61
N MET A 69 -4.45 5.99 3.11
CA MET A 69 -2.99 6.04 3.20
C MET A 69 -2.51 5.28 4.44
N CYS A 70 -1.56 4.37 4.29
CA CYS A 70 -0.92 3.69 5.42
C CYS A 70 0.51 4.19 5.60
N GLY A 71 0.94 4.41 6.85
CA GLY A 71 2.30 4.88 7.16
C GLY A 71 2.83 4.33 8.49
N TYR A 72 4.15 4.40 8.68
CA TYR A 72 4.82 4.03 9.92
C TYR A 72 5.98 5.02 10.19
N PRO A 73 5.82 5.96 11.15
CA PRO A 73 4.57 6.35 11.80
C PRO A 73 3.75 7.28 10.89
N ALA A 74 2.46 6.98 10.71
CA ALA A 74 1.59 7.79 9.87
C ALA A 74 1.46 9.26 10.33
N PRO A 75 1.47 9.62 11.63
CA PRO A 75 1.44 11.01 12.05
C PRO A 75 2.57 11.89 11.50
N TYR A 76 3.71 11.30 11.14
CA TYR A 76 4.79 12.01 10.45
C TYR A 76 4.54 12.01 8.94
N ASP A 77 4.43 10.81 8.35
CA ASP A 77 4.34 10.62 6.90
C ASP A 77 3.13 11.31 6.28
N TRP A 78 1.99 11.38 6.99
CA TRP A 78 0.74 11.97 6.50
C TRP A 78 0.84 13.48 6.27
N THR A 79 1.62 14.19 7.08
CA THR A 79 1.65 15.66 7.07
C THR A 79 2.14 16.23 5.74
N PHE A 80 3.10 15.56 5.10
CA PHE A 80 3.69 15.99 3.84
C PHE A 80 2.73 15.86 2.64
N PRO A 81 2.26 14.67 2.24
CA PRO A 81 1.35 14.52 1.11
C PRO A 81 0.02 15.22 1.37
N TYR A 82 -0.53 15.18 2.58
CA TYR A 82 -1.77 15.89 2.89
C TYR A 82 -1.60 17.40 2.72
N GLY A 83 -0.53 18.00 3.26
CA GLY A 83 -0.24 19.42 3.10
C GLY A 83 -0.06 19.83 1.63
N TYR A 84 0.66 19.02 0.85
CA TYR A 84 0.87 19.28 -0.58
C TYR A 84 -0.43 19.14 -1.39
N LEU A 85 -1.24 18.12 -1.13
CA LEU A 85 -2.55 17.95 -1.75
C LEU A 85 -3.45 19.17 -1.48
N ILE A 86 -3.57 19.59 -0.23
CA ILE A 86 -4.37 20.77 0.09
C ILE A 86 -3.81 22.02 -0.61
N ARG A 87 -2.48 22.21 -0.59
CA ARG A 87 -1.84 23.38 -1.21
C ARG A 87 -2.01 23.45 -2.73
N PHE A 88 -1.88 22.32 -3.43
CA PHE A 88 -1.75 22.30 -4.89
C PHE A 88 -2.99 21.77 -5.62
N THR A 89 -3.84 20.99 -4.97
CA THR A 89 -5.09 20.45 -5.56
C THR A 89 -6.35 20.87 -4.81
N GLY A 90 -6.22 21.60 -3.69
CA GLY A 90 -7.34 22.09 -2.87
C GLY A 90 -8.11 20.99 -2.13
N SER A 91 -7.75 19.73 -2.31
CA SER A 91 -8.43 18.58 -1.73
C SER A 91 -7.53 17.35 -1.70
N SER A 92 -7.84 16.39 -0.82
CA SER A 92 -7.15 15.11 -0.71
C SER A 92 -8.07 13.96 -1.15
N PRO A 93 -7.62 13.02 -2.00
CA PRO A 93 -8.41 11.83 -2.34
C PRO A 93 -8.67 10.93 -1.13
N PHE A 94 -7.88 11.07 -0.07
CA PHE A 94 -8.02 10.34 1.20
C PHE A 94 -8.96 11.05 2.19
N GLY A 95 -9.50 12.22 1.85
CA GLY A 95 -10.25 13.07 2.79
C GLY A 95 -9.36 13.63 3.91
N HIS A 96 -9.97 14.07 5.01
CA HIS A 96 -9.27 14.67 6.16
C HIS A 96 -8.61 13.64 7.08
N SER A 97 -9.08 12.39 7.07
CA SER A 97 -8.70 11.36 8.05
C SER A 97 -8.57 9.95 7.49
N GLY A 98 -8.55 9.77 6.16
CA GLY A 98 -8.34 8.47 5.50
C GLY A 98 -6.89 8.00 5.60
N CYS A 99 -6.39 7.87 6.83
CA CYS A 99 -5.03 7.48 7.15
C CYS A 99 -5.01 6.40 8.24
N LEU A 100 -4.15 5.40 8.08
CA LEU A 100 -3.93 4.33 9.03
C LEU A 100 -2.49 4.34 9.54
N ASP A 101 -2.34 4.48 10.86
CA ASP A 101 -1.04 4.37 11.53
C ASP A 101 -0.70 2.92 11.86
N MET A 102 0.28 2.37 11.15
CA MET A 102 0.73 0.99 11.36
C MET A 102 1.38 0.79 12.73
N LYS A 103 1.97 1.86 13.30
CA LYS A 103 2.56 1.79 14.63
C LYS A 103 1.49 1.54 15.70
N THR A 104 0.40 2.28 15.62
CA THR A 104 -0.78 2.07 16.46
C THR A 104 -1.42 0.71 16.20
N LEU A 105 -1.56 0.29 14.94
CA LEU A 105 -2.10 -1.04 14.62
C LEU A 105 -1.28 -2.16 15.28
N TYR A 106 0.06 -2.10 15.19
CA TYR A 106 0.92 -3.05 15.86
C TYR A 106 0.78 -2.98 17.38
N ALA A 107 0.83 -1.79 17.97
CA ALA A 107 0.69 -1.59 19.41
C ALA A 107 -0.59 -2.26 19.95
N THR A 108 -1.71 -2.07 19.25
CA THR A 108 -3.01 -2.68 19.58
C THR A 108 -2.96 -4.20 19.49
N LYS A 109 -2.43 -4.76 18.39
CA LYS A 109 -2.35 -6.21 18.21
C LYS A 109 -1.37 -6.88 19.17
N ALA A 110 -0.33 -6.16 19.60
CA ALA A 110 0.68 -6.63 20.53
C ALA A 110 0.30 -6.43 22.01
N GLY A 111 -0.73 -5.63 22.31
CA GLY A 111 -1.05 -5.24 23.69
C GLY A 111 0.02 -4.37 24.34
N LEU A 112 0.74 -3.56 23.56
CA LEU A 112 1.86 -2.74 24.03
C LEU A 112 1.51 -1.25 24.08
N PRO A 113 2.08 -0.48 25.02
CA PRO A 113 2.03 0.97 24.96
C PRO A 113 2.68 1.48 23.67
N LEU A 114 2.06 2.45 22.99
CA LEU A 114 2.56 3.01 21.73
C LEU A 114 4.04 3.47 21.80
N ARG A 115 4.44 4.00 22.96
CA ARG A 115 5.81 4.46 23.23
C ARG A 115 6.85 3.34 23.25
N ALA A 116 6.44 2.09 23.51
CA ALA A 116 7.32 0.92 23.53
C ALA A 116 7.52 0.30 22.13
N VAL A 117 6.82 0.80 21.11
CA VAL A 117 6.85 0.28 19.76
C VAL A 117 7.92 1.00 18.94
N ALA A 118 8.87 0.24 18.41
CA ALA A 118 9.80 0.64 17.36
C ALA A 118 9.99 -0.57 16.42
N LYS A 119 10.36 -0.34 15.15
CA LYS A 119 10.60 -1.46 14.20
C LYS A 119 11.60 -2.48 14.77
N GLY A 120 12.63 -2.01 15.47
CA GLY A 120 13.64 -2.87 16.11
C GLY A 120 13.15 -3.67 17.32
N THR A 121 11.99 -3.34 17.91
CA THR A 121 11.40 -4.10 19.02
C THR A 121 10.32 -5.09 18.55
N MET A 122 9.94 -5.05 17.27
CA MET A 122 8.98 -5.98 16.71
C MET A 122 9.62 -7.35 16.46
N PRO A 123 8.83 -8.44 16.57
CA PRO A 123 9.30 -9.74 16.15
C PRO A 123 9.40 -9.76 14.61
N ARG A 124 10.02 -10.80 14.05
CA ARG A 124 10.40 -10.81 12.62
C ARG A 124 9.21 -10.98 11.67
N GLU A 125 8.11 -11.52 12.14
CA GLU A 125 6.92 -11.88 11.34
C GLU A 125 6.27 -10.67 10.67
N PRO A 126 5.99 -9.54 11.38
CA PRO A 126 5.47 -8.34 10.72
C PRO A 126 6.53 -7.63 9.86
N LEU A 127 7.82 -7.76 10.16
CA LEU A 127 8.87 -6.97 9.48
C LEU A 127 9.07 -7.41 8.02
N SER A 128 9.29 -6.43 7.12
CA SER A 128 9.73 -6.70 5.75
C SER A 128 11.13 -7.31 5.75
N ARG A 129 11.40 -8.14 4.73
CA ARG A 129 12.74 -8.70 4.47
C ARG A 129 13.58 -7.83 3.54
N ARG A 130 13.02 -6.74 3.03
CA ARG A 130 13.74 -5.80 2.16
C ARG A 130 14.71 -4.95 2.98
N ARG A 131 15.76 -4.47 2.30
CA ARG A 131 16.66 -3.48 2.88
C ARG A 131 15.96 -2.14 2.90
N HIS A 132 16.08 -1.44 4.01
CA HIS A 132 15.81 -0.02 4.11
C HIS A 132 16.96 0.72 3.44
N THR A 133 16.69 1.45 2.35
CA THR A 133 17.74 2.08 1.51
C THR A 133 17.73 3.60 1.62
N HIS A 134 16.77 4.19 2.33
CA HIS A 134 16.49 5.64 2.35
C HIS A 134 16.11 6.19 0.96
N HIS A 135 15.75 5.32 0.03
CA HIS A 135 15.17 5.68 -1.24
C HIS A 135 13.64 5.59 -1.11
N ALA A 136 12.94 6.70 -1.34
CA ALA A 136 11.51 6.82 -1.01
C ALA A 136 10.63 5.70 -1.60
N LEU A 137 10.92 5.26 -2.83
CA LEU A 137 10.17 4.16 -3.46
C LEU A 137 10.45 2.81 -2.78
N ASP A 138 11.69 2.53 -2.41
CA ASP A 138 12.05 1.27 -1.77
C ASP A 138 11.44 1.21 -0.37
N ASP A 139 11.49 2.34 0.35
CA ASP A 139 10.88 2.49 1.67
C ASP A 139 9.36 2.32 1.59
N ALA A 140 8.70 2.89 0.57
CA ALA A 140 7.26 2.71 0.36
C ALA A 140 6.90 1.23 0.10
N ILE A 141 7.74 0.50 -0.64
CA ILE A 141 7.54 -0.94 -0.88
C ILE A 141 7.77 -1.75 0.41
N GLU A 142 8.82 -1.44 1.18
CA GLU A 142 9.08 -2.05 2.49
C GLU A 142 7.89 -1.84 3.44
N GLN A 143 7.34 -0.62 3.48
CA GLN A 143 6.17 -0.26 4.28
C GLN A 143 4.91 -0.99 3.82
N ALA A 144 4.72 -1.19 2.51
CA ALA A 144 3.61 -1.98 1.97
C ALA A 144 3.70 -3.45 2.39
N GLU A 145 4.91 -4.04 2.41
CA GLU A 145 5.12 -5.39 2.92
C GLU A 145 4.88 -5.48 4.43
N LEU A 146 5.40 -4.52 5.21
CA LEU A 146 5.12 -4.43 6.65
C LEU A 146 3.61 -4.36 6.92
N PHE A 147 2.89 -3.53 6.17
CA PHE A 147 1.44 -3.43 6.29
C PHE A 147 0.76 -4.78 6.02
N ALA A 148 1.06 -5.41 4.88
CA ALA A 148 0.46 -6.69 4.50
C ALA A 148 0.72 -7.78 5.55
N ASN A 149 1.97 -7.88 6.03
CA ASN A 149 2.34 -8.81 7.09
C ASN A 149 1.61 -8.49 8.40
N LEU A 150 1.51 -7.21 8.77
CA LEU A 150 0.83 -6.78 9.99
C LEU A 150 -0.67 -7.08 9.94
N MET A 151 -1.32 -6.96 8.77
CA MET A 151 -2.72 -7.35 8.59
C MET A 151 -2.91 -8.84 8.84
N ALA A 152 -2.00 -9.69 8.34
CA ALA A 152 -2.04 -11.14 8.51
C ALA A 152 -1.57 -11.62 9.89
N TRP A 153 -0.74 -10.84 10.59
CA TRP A 153 -0.17 -11.21 11.89
C TRP A 153 -1.25 -11.33 12.96
N PRO A 154 -1.45 -12.47 13.63
CA PRO A 154 -2.53 -12.62 14.62
C PRO A 154 -2.27 -11.91 15.95
N GLY A 155 -1.09 -11.31 16.12
CA GLY A 155 -0.59 -10.84 17.41
C GLY A 155 0.48 -11.78 17.97
N PRO A 156 1.00 -11.52 19.18
CA PRO A 156 1.99 -12.36 19.83
C PRO A 156 1.44 -13.78 19.97
N SER A 157 2.22 -14.78 19.55
CA SER A 157 1.91 -16.16 19.87
C SER A 157 1.93 -16.28 21.40
N HIS A 158 0.76 -16.47 22.02
CA HIS A 158 0.71 -16.90 23.41
C HIS A 158 1.45 -18.24 23.47
N ARG A 159 2.70 -18.23 23.96
CA ARG A 159 3.27 -19.43 24.55
C ARG A 159 2.67 -19.50 25.96
N PRO A 160 1.95 -20.57 26.30
CA PRO A 160 1.54 -20.82 27.68
C PRO A 160 2.76 -20.91 28.60
#